data_AF-A0A5K3EY14-F1
#
_entry.id   AF-A0A5K3EY14-F1
#
_cell.length_a   1.000
_cell.length_b   1.000
_cell.length_c   1.000
_cell.angle_alpha   90.00
_cell.angle_beta   90.00
_cell.angle_gamma   90.00
#
_symmetry.space_group_name_H-M   'P 1'
#
loop_
_entity.id
_entity.type
_entity.pdbx_description
1 polymer ?
#
loop_
_entity_poly.entity_id
_entity_poly.type
_entity_poly.pdbx_seq_one_letter_code
_entity_poly.pdbx_strand_id
1 'polypeptide(L)'
;MMLFPYHLQRKIVAGLRITPFEYYKIIVHRTMLSELSYDRIPNFTAADCYQTLGIGRNEYIDLLNVYKGKLCSSRPNTPESSSSILDELLPKYPLNCKHLEPWFIVRTGAVSVDDVRAQTHDVQAVLDRIIDNCVVDEGNIGSGLQLSEIPIDIFRELYRQGLIYVDVPIRETDCLFVPTLDGFIMNRVTGDSCETMLYKIFLSIDAHSSVSQLAADLGVGTQFVINAASLFVRLGFAQRVEPPPHKPSSEHSEDTASLISDPASAIETKKVAFIFDSTITAYLMLGNLSADLKKHSVTMFEVGKLTGLR
;
A
#
# COMPACT_ATOMS: atom_id res chain seq x y z
N MET A 1 -10.27 -5.21 14.12
CA MET A 1 -8.93 -5.75 13.75
C MET A 1 -8.22 -4.63 13.02
N MET A 2 -6.94 -4.38 13.31
CA MET A 2 -6.26 -3.18 12.82
C MET A 2 -5.20 -3.54 11.78
N LEU A 3 -4.88 -2.57 10.93
CA LEU A 3 -3.76 -2.62 10.01
C LEU A 3 -2.43 -2.76 10.78
N PHE A 4 -1.46 -3.47 10.20
CA PHE A 4 -0.11 -3.52 10.74
C PHE A 4 0.47 -2.09 10.87
N PRO A 5 0.97 -1.69 12.06
CA PRO A 5 1.41 -0.32 12.30
C PRO A 5 2.81 -0.08 11.70
N TYR A 6 2.89 0.14 10.39
CA TYR A 6 4.16 0.34 9.67
C TYR A 6 5.03 1.48 10.22
N HIS A 7 4.41 2.55 10.71
CA HIS A 7 5.11 3.66 11.37
C HIS A 7 5.88 3.24 12.64
N LEU A 8 5.54 2.09 13.24
CA LEU A 8 6.24 1.49 14.38
C LEU A 8 7.02 0.23 13.99
N GLN A 9 7.07 -0.12 12.70
CA GLN A 9 7.66 -1.37 12.21
C GLN A 9 9.07 -1.60 12.72
N ARG A 10 9.89 -0.53 12.81
CA ARG A 10 11.24 -0.62 13.36
C ARG A 10 11.27 -1.21 14.76
N LYS A 11 10.38 -0.76 15.65
CA LYS A 11 10.31 -1.26 17.04
C LYS A 11 9.69 -2.66 17.10
N ILE A 12 8.72 -2.94 16.25
CA ILE A 12 7.96 -4.19 16.29
C ILE A 12 8.75 -5.34 15.66
N VAL A 13 9.33 -5.13 14.47
CA VAL A 13 10.10 -6.16 13.77
C VAL A 13 11.45 -6.36 14.44
N ALA A 14 12.20 -5.29 14.72
CA ALA A 14 13.52 -5.43 15.32
C ALA A 14 13.47 -5.71 16.83
N GLY A 15 12.46 -5.19 17.55
CA GLY A 15 12.34 -5.35 19.01
C GLY A 15 11.50 -6.54 19.44
N LEU A 16 10.39 -6.85 18.75
CA LEU A 16 9.46 -7.92 19.13
C LEU A 16 9.49 -9.13 18.20
N ARG A 17 10.27 -9.09 17.10
CA ARG A 17 10.33 -10.14 16.07
C ARG A 17 8.95 -10.47 15.46
N ILE A 18 8.06 -9.49 15.41
CA ILE A 18 6.73 -9.64 14.78
C ILE A 18 6.78 -8.99 13.39
N THR A 19 6.77 -9.81 12.34
CA THR A 19 6.71 -9.34 10.95
C THR A 19 5.26 -9.04 10.53
N PRO A 20 5.02 -8.25 9.47
CA PRO A 20 3.68 -8.10 8.90
C PRO A 20 3.05 -9.45 8.54
N PHE A 21 3.87 -10.38 8.04
CA PHE A 21 3.45 -11.76 7.74
C PHE A 21 2.89 -12.47 8.96
N GLU A 22 3.64 -12.51 10.06
CA GLU A 22 3.20 -13.16 11.29
C GLU A 22 1.96 -12.47 11.87
N TYR A 23 1.95 -11.14 11.85
CA TYR A 23 0.82 -10.33 12.33
C TYR A 23 -0.48 -10.68 11.59
N TYR A 24 -0.47 -10.67 10.25
CA TYR A 24 -1.66 -11.00 9.46
C TYR A 24 -2.02 -12.46 9.53
N LYS A 25 -1.04 -13.37 9.62
CA LYS A 25 -1.30 -14.80 9.83
C LYS A 25 -2.10 -15.03 11.11
N ILE A 26 -1.72 -14.38 12.21
CA ILE A 26 -2.46 -14.42 13.48
C ILE A 26 -3.88 -13.86 13.33
N ILE A 27 -4.06 -12.76 12.59
CA ILE A 27 -5.39 -12.18 12.33
C ILE A 27 -6.28 -13.18 11.58
N VAL A 28 -5.81 -13.74 10.47
CA VAL A 28 -6.57 -14.71 9.67
C VAL A 28 -6.87 -15.95 10.50
N HIS A 29 -5.87 -16.49 11.19
CA HIS A 29 -6.00 -17.66 12.07
C HIS A 29 -7.09 -17.45 13.14
N ARG A 30 -7.06 -16.33 13.87
CA ARG A 30 -8.10 -16.00 14.87
C ARG A 30 -9.48 -15.80 14.25
N THR A 31 -9.56 -15.20 13.06
CA THR A 31 -10.82 -14.98 12.35
C THR A 31 -11.46 -16.32 11.96
N MET A 32 -10.65 -17.27 11.45
CA MET A 32 -11.10 -18.63 11.10
C MET A 32 -11.52 -19.43 12.33
N LEU A 33 -10.71 -19.42 13.40
CA LEU A 33 -11.06 -20.11 14.66
C LEU A 33 -12.37 -19.62 15.26
N SER A 34 -12.65 -18.32 15.11
CA SER A 34 -13.89 -17.69 15.61
C SER A 34 -15.05 -17.79 14.61
N GLU A 35 -14.86 -18.47 13.48
CA GLU A 35 -15.80 -18.60 12.36
C GLU A 35 -16.41 -17.26 11.89
N LEU A 36 -15.62 -16.18 11.94
CA LEU A 36 -16.09 -14.87 11.51
C LEU A 36 -15.96 -14.70 9.99
N SER A 37 -16.84 -13.90 9.40
CA SER A 37 -16.74 -13.50 8.00
C SER A 37 -15.51 -12.63 7.77
N TYR A 38 -14.82 -12.86 6.65
CA TYR A 38 -13.73 -12.02 6.16
C TYR A 38 -14.16 -10.55 5.95
N ASP A 39 -15.46 -10.29 5.71
CA ASP A 39 -16.01 -8.92 5.57
C ASP A 39 -15.81 -8.03 6.80
N ARG A 40 -15.49 -8.61 7.96
CA ARG A 40 -15.21 -7.83 9.17
C ARG A 40 -13.81 -7.21 9.18
N ILE A 41 -12.94 -7.61 8.26
CA ILE A 41 -11.58 -7.07 8.14
C ILE A 41 -11.66 -5.75 7.36
N PRO A 42 -11.13 -4.62 7.88
CA PRO A 42 -11.07 -3.34 7.16
C PRO A 42 -10.37 -3.46 5.81
N ASN A 43 -10.64 -2.56 4.86
CA ASN A 43 -10.23 -2.74 3.46
C ASN A 43 -8.74 -2.62 3.26
N PHE A 44 -8.10 -1.62 3.88
CA PHE A 44 -6.64 -1.52 3.83
C PHE A 44 -5.96 -2.68 4.56
N THR A 45 -6.59 -3.19 5.63
CA THR A 45 -6.09 -4.38 6.36
C THR A 45 -6.22 -5.64 5.50
N ALA A 46 -7.34 -5.81 4.79
CA ALA A 46 -7.57 -6.92 3.88
C ALA A 46 -6.65 -6.85 2.66
N ALA A 47 -6.42 -5.65 2.12
CA ALA A 47 -5.49 -5.41 1.02
C ALA A 47 -4.07 -5.83 1.39
N ASP A 48 -3.61 -5.41 2.57
CA ASP A 48 -2.28 -5.78 3.05
C ASP A 48 -2.17 -7.27 3.39
N CYS A 49 -3.23 -7.85 3.96
CA CYS A 49 -3.35 -9.29 4.18
C CYS A 49 -3.24 -10.06 2.86
N TYR A 50 -3.91 -9.60 1.80
CA TYR A 50 -3.80 -10.20 0.47
C TYR A 50 -2.39 -10.06 -0.10
N GLN A 51 -1.76 -8.88 0.01
CA GLN A 51 -0.40 -8.66 -0.49
C GLN A 51 0.64 -9.51 0.24
N THR A 52 0.44 -9.73 1.55
CA THR A 52 1.40 -10.44 2.40
C THR A 52 1.18 -11.95 2.39
N LEU A 53 -0.06 -12.42 2.54
CA LEU A 53 -0.42 -13.83 2.68
C LEU A 53 -0.98 -14.46 1.40
N GLY A 54 -1.42 -13.65 0.43
CA GLY A 54 -2.19 -14.13 -0.72
C GLY A 54 -3.60 -14.60 -0.36
N ILE A 55 -4.12 -14.23 0.82
CA ILE A 55 -5.45 -14.64 1.28
C ILE A 55 -6.41 -13.47 1.17
N GLY A 56 -7.23 -13.50 0.12
CA GLY A 56 -8.36 -12.62 -0.08
C GLY A 56 -9.64 -13.26 0.45
N ARG A 57 -10.79 -12.64 0.14
CA ARG A 57 -12.10 -13.15 0.53
C ARG A 57 -12.35 -14.57 0.03
N ASN A 58 -12.06 -14.83 -1.24
CA ASN A 58 -12.39 -16.11 -1.87
C ASN A 58 -11.46 -17.20 -1.33
N GLU A 59 -10.16 -16.92 -1.27
CA GLU A 59 -9.17 -17.83 -0.71
C GLU A 59 -9.47 -18.13 0.76
N TYR A 60 -9.93 -17.14 1.53
CA TYR A 60 -10.38 -17.35 2.91
C TYR A 60 -11.56 -18.31 3.00
N ILE A 61 -12.59 -18.14 2.17
CA ILE A 61 -13.78 -19.01 2.15
C ILE A 61 -13.37 -20.45 1.80
N ASP A 62 -12.52 -20.61 0.79
CA ASP A 62 -12.03 -21.92 0.37
C ASP A 62 -11.23 -22.60 1.48
N LEU A 63 -10.30 -21.87 2.12
CA LEU A 63 -9.54 -22.36 3.26
C LEU A 63 -10.44 -22.74 4.44
N LEU A 64 -11.45 -21.93 4.75
CA LEU A 64 -12.41 -22.20 5.82
C LEU A 64 -13.22 -23.47 5.54
N ASN A 65 -13.64 -23.69 4.29
CA ASN A 65 -14.34 -24.90 3.88
C ASN A 65 -13.46 -26.15 4.01
N VAL A 66 -12.19 -26.06 3.58
CA VAL A 66 -11.21 -27.15 3.74
C VAL A 66 -10.97 -27.44 5.22
N TYR A 67 -10.79 -26.41 6.04
CA TYR A 67 -10.62 -26.53 7.49
C TYR A 67 -11.81 -27.24 8.15
N LYS A 68 -13.05 -26.81 7.85
CA LYS A 68 -14.27 -27.45 8.35
C LYS A 68 -14.39 -28.90 7.89
N GLY A 69 -14.03 -29.19 6.63
CA GLY A 69 -13.96 -30.56 6.11
C GLY A 69 -12.98 -31.44 6.90
N LYS A 70 -11.78 -30.92 7.19
CA LYS A 70 -10.77 -31.63 7.99
C LYS A 70 -11.25 -31.91 9.42
N LEU A 71 -11.88 -30.94 10.07
CA LEU A 71 -12.48 -31.11 11.40
C LEU A 71 -13.52 -32.25 11.43
N CYS A 72 -14.39 -32.31 10.42
CA CYS A 72 -15.40 -33.37 10.31
C CYS A 72 -14.80 -34.76 10.00
N SER A 73 -13.64 -34.81 9.33
CA SER A 73 -12.95 -36.05 8.97
C SER A 73 -11.98 -36.58 10.03
N SER A 74 -11.67 -35.77 11.05
CA SER A 74 -10.66 -36.10 12.05
C SER A 74 -11.13 -37.27 12.93
N ARG A 75 -10.32 -38.32 12.99
CA ARG A 75 -10.66 -39.57 13.70
C ARG A 75 -10.68 -39.31 15.21
N PRO A 76 -11.56 -39.97 15.98
CA PRO A 76 -11.70 -39.77 17.42
C PRO A 76 -10.45 -40.13 18.26
N ASN A 77 -9.40 -40.70 17.66
CA ASN A 77 -8.24 -41.25 18.38
C ASN A 77 -6.96 -40.40 18.33
N THR A 78 -6.98 -39.24 17.67
CA THR A 78 -5.89 -38.26 17.72
C THR A 78 -6.49 -36.88 17.93
N PRO A 79 -6.33 -36.26 19.11
CA PRO A 79 -6.80 -34.91 19.36
C PRO A 79 -5.84 -33.92 18.69
N GLU A 80 -5.83 -33.88 17.36
CA GLU A 80 -5.22 -32.76 16.67
C GLU A 80 -6.02 -31.52 17.06
N SER A 81 -5.34 -30.55 17.67
CA SER A 81 -5.98 -29.32 18.09
C SER A 81 -6.49 -28.58 16.85
N SER A 82 -7.69 -27.98 16.94
CA SER A 82 -8.24 -27.11 15.91
C SER A 82 -7.24 -26.06 15.39
N SER A 83 -6.33 -25.61 16.26
CA SER A 83 -5.23 -24.70 15.90
C SER A 83 -4.18 -25.35 14.99
N SER A 84 -3.74 -26.58 15.28
CA SER A 84 -2.65 -27.22 14.52
C SER A 84 -3.06 -27.52 13.06
N ILE A 85 -4.32 -27.87 12.84
CA ILE A 85 -4.87 -28.09 11.50
C ILE A 85 -4.83 -26.79 10.68
N LEU A 86 -5.14 -25.65 11.31
CA LEU A 86 -5.08 -24.35 10.64
C LEU A 86 -3.64 -23.93 10.37
N ASP A 87 -2.71 -24.17 11.29
CA ASP A 87 -1.29 -23.85 11.11
C ASP A 87 -0.68 -24.59 9.91
N GLU A 88 -1.17 -25.78 9.60
CA GLU A 88 -0.78 -26.52 8.39
C GLU A 88 -1.40 -25.97 7.10
N LEU A 89 -2.62 -25.44 7.17
CA LEU A 89 -3.35 -24.91 6.01
C LEU A 89 -2.89 -23.50 5.62
N LEU A 90 -2.48 -22.69 6.59
CA LEU A 90 -2.06 -21.32 6.33
C LEU A 90 -0.67 -21.27 5.67
N PRO A 91 -0.40 -20.20 4.89
CA PRO A 91 0.92 -19.96 4.32
C PRO A 91 2.02 -20.03 5.39
N LYS A 92 3.15 -20.62 5.01
CA LYS A 92 4.35 -20.70 5.87
C LYS A 92 5.31 -19.54 5.66
N TYR A 93 5.20 -18.87 4.51
CA TYR A 93 6.10 -17.83 4.05
C TYR A 93 5.31 -16.71 3.36
N PRO A 94 5.79 -15.45 3.42
CA PRO A 94 5.15 -14.34 2.72
C PRO A 94 5.18 -14.53 1.20
N LEU A 95 4.17 -14.00 0.50
CA LEU A 95 4.07 -14.11 -0.96
C LEU A 95 5.11 -13.26 -1.70
N ASN A 96 5.22 -13.51 -3.02
CA ASN A 96 6.28 -13.13 -3.97
C ASN A 96 6.58 -11.62 -4.19
N CYS A 97 6.30 -10.73 -3.24
CA CYS A 97 6.86 -9.37 -3.17
C CYS A 97 6.68 -8.52 -4.43
N LYS A 98 5.63 -8.77 -5.24
CA LYS A 98 5.44 -8.13 -6.55
C LYS A 98 5.20 -6.62 -6.46
N HIS A 99 4.71 -6.14 -5.32
CA HIS A 99 4.45 -4.73 -5.06
C HIS A 99 5.69 -3.97 -4.55
N LEU A 100 6.83 -4.64 -4.38
CA LEU A 100 8.04 -3.99 -3.90
C LEU A 100 8.74 -3.26 -5.05
N GLU A 101 9.02 -1.98 -4.85
CA GLU A 101 9.73 -1.15 -5.81
C GLU A 101 11.25 -1.12 -5.54
N PRO A 102 12.09 -0.97 -6.58
CA PRO A 102 13.55 -1.01 -6.43
C PRO A 102 14.12 0.05 -5.49
N TRP A 103 13.43 1.19 -5.34
CA TRP A 103 13.87 2.31 -4.49
C TRP A 103 13.48 2.15 -3.01
N PHE A 104 12.68 1.13 -2.65
CA PHE A 104 12.33 0.87 -1.27
C PHE A 104 13.58 0.52 -0.45
N ILE A 105 13.54 0.79 0.85
CA ILE A 105 14.69 0.64 1.74
C ILE A 105 14.55 -0.65 2.54
N VAL A 106 15.53 -1.53 2.41
CA VAL A 106 15.64 -2.75 3.20
C VAL A 106 16.40 -2.44 4.49
N ARG A 107 15.82 -2.89 5.61
CA ARG A 107 16.36 -2.70 6.94
C ARG A 107 16.46 -4.02 7.69
N THR A 108 17.39 -4.10 8.63
CA THR A 108 17.56 -5.27 9.49
C THR A 108 16.44 -5.37 10.52
N GLY A 109 15.89 -6.57 10.69
CA GLY A 109 14.92 -6.92 11.71
C GLY A 109 15.60 -7.42 12.99
N ALA A 110 14.98 -8.38 13.66
CA ALA A 110 15.57 -9.04 14.83
C ALA A 110 16.49 -10.17 14.37
N VAL A 111 17.79 -9.90 14.28
CA VAL A 111 18.81 -10.86 13.85
C VAL A 111 19.61 -11.34 15.08
N SER A 112 19.64 -12.65 15.31
CA SER A 112 20.50 -13.27 16.32
C SER A 112 21.80 -13.81 15.71
N VAL A 113 22.79 -14.10 16.57
CA VAL A 113 24.06 -14.68 16.12
C VAL A 113 23.87 -16.06 15.46
N ASP A 114 22.89 -16.82 15.92
CA ASP A 114 22.58 -18.13 15.34
C ASP A 114 21.93 -17.99 13.95
N ASP A 115 21.09 -16.96 13.75
CA ASP A 115 20.52 -16.65 12.44
C ASP A 115 21.62 -16.32 11.42
N VAL A 116 22.67 -15.58 11.83
CA VAL A 116 23.83 -15.25 10.98
C VAL A 116 24.62 -16.52 10.63
N ARG A 117 24.89 -17.38 11.62
CA ARG A 117 25.64 -18.64 11.42
C ARG A 117 24.91 -19.65 10.53
N ALA A 118 23.58 -19.59 10.49
CA ALA A 118 22.77 -20.46 9.66
C ALA A 118 22.80 -20.09 8.16
N GLN A 119 23.28 -18.89 7.81
CA GLN A 119 23.31 -18.43 6.41
C GLN A 119 24.51 -18.95 5.63
N THR A 120 24.39 -18.95 4.30
CA THR A 120 25.53 -19.10 3.40
C THR A 120 26.39 -17.84 3.40
N HIS A 121 27.66 -17.97 3.02
CA HIS A 121 28.62 -16.86 3.01
C HIS A 121 28.13 -15.64 2.21
N ASP A 122 27.49 -15.86 1.05
CA ASP A 122 26.98 -14.77 0.20
C ASP A 122 25.79 -14.04 0.85
N VAL A 123 24.87 -14.80 1.47
CA VAL A 123 23.70 -14.24 2.17
C VAL A 123 24.15 -13.48 3.42
N GLN A 124 25.12 -14.04 4.15
CA GLN A 124 25.73 -13.39 5.31
C GLN A 124 26.40 -12.07 4.92
N ALA A 125 27.20 -12.03 3.86
CA ALA A 125 27.88 -10.81 3.43
C ALA A 125 26.89 -9.68 3.08
N VAL A 126 25.74 -10.02 2.47
CA VAL A 126 24.67 -9.05 2.22
C VAL A 126 23.97 -8.63 3.52
N LEU A 127 23.70 -9.58 4.41
CA LEU A 127 23.09 -9.30 5.71
C LEU A 127 23.96 -8.35 6.55
N ASP A 128 25.27 -8.58 6.60
CA ASP A 128 26.24 -7.73 7.28
C ASP A 128 26.24 -6.31 6.68
N ARG A 129 26.23 -6.19 5.34
CA ARG A 129 26.06 -4.89 4.67
C ARG A 129 24.76 -4.18 5.05
N ILE A 130 23.64 -4.89 5.16
CA ILE A 130 22.35 -4.31 5.60
C ILE A 130 22.48 -3.82 7.04
N ILE A 131 23.09 -4.62 7.92
CA ILE A 131 23.30 -4.27 9.33
C ILE A 131 24.13 -2.99 9.44
N ASP A 132 25.27 -2.92 8.76
CA ASP A 132 26.18 -1.76 8.77
C ASP A 132 25.48 -0.47 8.33
N ASN A 133 24.63 -0.54 7.30
CA ASN A 133 23.85 0.62 6.80
C ASN A 133 22.61 0.95 7.65
N CYS A 134 22.24 0.09 8.60
CA CYS A 134 21.15 0.31 9.54
C CYS A 134 21.63 0.88 10.88
N VAL A 135 22.93 0.81 11.17
CA VAL A 135 23.51 1.39 12.39
C VAL A 135 23.25 2.90 12.41
N VAL A 136 22.82 3.39 13.56
CA VAL A 136 22.49 4.79 13.82
C VAL A 136 23.70 5.43 14.48
N ASP A 137 24.42 6.26 13.74
CA ASP A 137 25.28 7.27 14.37
C ASP A 137 24.38 8.43 14.83
N GLU A 138 24.39 8.68 16.14
CA GLU A 138 23.89 9.90 16.79
C GLU A 138 22.55 10.45 16.28
N GLY A 139 21.48 9.66 16.39
CA GLY A 139 20.11 10.14 16.26
C GLY A 139 19.54 10.21 14.84
N ASN A 140 20.36 9.97 13.80
CA ASN A 140 19.90 9.87 12.43
C ASN A 140 19.54 8.43 12.04
N ILE A 141 18.40 8.27 11.36
CA ILE A 141 17.99 6.99 10.79
C ILE A 141 19.04 6.59 9.76
N GLY A 142 19.70 5.44 9.95
CA GLY A 142 20.64 4.87 8.97
C GLY A 142 19.99 4.81 7.59
N SER A 143 20.76 5.07 6.53
CA SER A 143 20.26 5.13 5.16
C SER A 143 19.58 3.83 4.72
N GLY A 144 19.92 2.70 5.35
CA GLY A 144 19.54 1.37 4.88
C GLY A 144 20.14 1.09 3.50
N LEU A 145 19.70 0.01 2.87
CA LEU A 145 20.07 -0.31 1.49
C LEU A 145 18.85 -0.27 0.59
N GLN A 146 18.98 0.21 -0.63
CA GLN A 146 17.88 0.11 -1.59
C GLN A 146 17.67 -1.35 -2.01
N LEU A 147 16.43 -1.71 -2.29
CA LEU A 147 16.09 -3.05 -2.78
C LEU A 147 16.80 -3.38 -4.09
N SER A 148 17.04 -2.37 -4.94
CA SER A 148 17.82 -2.47 -6.19
C SER A 148 19.26 -2.94 -6.00
N GLU A 149 19.85 -2.71 -4.82
CA GLU A 149 21.24 -3.05 -4.50
C GLU A 149 21.40 -4.50 -4.02
N ILE A 150 20.29 -5.20 -3.77
CA ILE A 150 20.28 -6.53 -3.17
C ILE A 150 19.83 -7.57 -4.21
N PRO A 151 20.59 -8.66 -4.43
CA PRO A 151 20.14 -9.75 -5.29
C PRO A 151 18.79 -10.31 -4.83
N ILE A 152 17.84 -10.44 -5.75
CA ILE A 152 16.44 -10.77 -5.43
C ILE A 152 16.29 -12.09 -4.68
N ASP A 153 17.13 -13.09 -4.96
CA ASP A 153 17.06 -14.40 -4.31
C ASP A 153 17.55 -14.33 -2.85
N ILE A 154 18.60 -13.54 -2.59
CA ILE A 154 19.09 -13.26 -1.23
C ILE A 154 18.05 -12.47 -0.45
N PHE A 155 17.46 -11.44 -1.07
CA PHE A 155 16.38 -10.67 -0.47
C PHE A 155 15.20 -11.57 -0.06
N ARG A 156 14.72 -12.41 -0.98
CA ARG A 156 13.60 -13.34 -0.70
C ARG A 156 13.90 -14.27 0.45
N GLU A 157 15.11 -14.82 0.51
CA GLU A 157 15.49 -15.74 1.59
C GLU A 157 15.51 -15.04 2.95
N LEU A 158 16.16 -13.87 3.04
CA LEU A 158 16.19 -13.08 4.27
C LEU A 158 14.79 -12.60 4.69
N TYR A 159 13.98 -12.16 3.74
CA TYR A 159 12.60 -11.71 3.98
C TYR A 159 11.69 -12.85 4.44
N ARG A 160 11.85 -14.03 3.84
CA ARG A 160 11.13 -15.27 4.21
C ARG A 160 11.42 -15.71 5.64
N GLN A 161 12.67 -15.54 6.07
CA GLN A 161 13.09 -15.84 7.45
C GLN A 161 12.69 -14.73 8.45
N GLY A 162 12.20 -13.58 7.97
CA GLY A 162 11.83 -12.45 8.81
C GLY A 162 13.02 -11.70 9.40
N LEU A 163 14.22 -11.88 8.84
CA LEU A 163 15.45 -11.22 9.30
C LEU A 163 15.56 -9.78 8.81
N ILE A 164 14.81 -9.42 7.77
CA ILE A 164 14.77 -8.09 7.20
C ILE A 164 13.32 -7.62 7.03
N TYR A 165 13.15 -6.31 6.93
CA TYR A 165 11.89 -5.71 6.56
C TYR A 165 12.09 -4.56 5.59
N VAL A 166 11.01 -4.20 4.89
CA VAL A 166 11.04 -3.14 3.87
C VAL A 166 10.34 -1.90 4.39
N ASP A 167 10.97 -0.76 4.19
CA ASP A 167 10.51 0.57 4.50
C ASP A 167 10.28 1.35 3.20
N VAL A 168 9.24 2.19 3.19
CA VAL A 168 8.85 2.97 2.00
C VAL A 168 9.00 4.45 2.37
N PRO A 169 10.15 5.08 2.06
CA PRO A 169 10.42 6.44 2.50
C PRO A 169 9.62 7.45 1.66
N ILE A 170 8.73 8.19 2.32
CA ILE A 170 7.98 9.29 1.71
C ILE A 170 8.41 10.60 2.37
N ARG A 171 8.71 11.61 1.55
CA ARG A 171 9.03 12.97 1.99
C ARG A 171 7.79 13.86 1.93
N GLU A 172 7.81 14.93 2.71
CA GLU A 172 6.73 15.93 2.73
C GLU A 172 6.55 16.66 1.39
N THR A 173 7.61 16.73 0.60
CA THR A 173 7.65 17.35 -0.73
C THR A 173 7.27 16.38 -1.86
N ASP A 174 7.12 15.09 -1.57
CA ASP A 174 6.79 14.11 -2.61
C ASP A 174 5.35 14.32 -3.10
N CYS A 175 5.15 14.19 -4.40
CA CYS A 175 3.83 14.13 -5.02
C CYS A 175 3.51 12.67 -5.36
N LEU A 176 2.28 12.26 -5.08
CA LEU A 176 1.80 10.91 -5.36
C LEU A 176 0.64 10.96 -6.33
N PHE A 177 0.48 9.91 -7.12
CA PHE A 177 -0.75 9.71 -7.87
C PHE A 177 -1.28 8.29 -7.65
N VAL A 178 -2.59 8.15 -7.71
CA VAL A 178 -3.29 6.88 -7.59
C VAL A 178 -3.69 6.45 -9.01
N PRO A 179 -3.10 5.38 -9.58
CA PRO A 179 -3.52 4.84 -10.88
C PRO A 179 -4.93 4.22 -10.82
N THR A 180 -5.36 3.59 -11.91
CA THR A 180 -6.61 2.81 -11.95
C THR A 180 -6.64 1.78 -10.82
N LEU A 181 -7.75 1.74 -10.07
CA LEU A 181 -7.96 0.92 -8.88
C LEU A 181 -8.11 -0.58 -9.21
N ASP A 182 -7.12 -1.18 -9.85
CA ASP A 182 -7.10 -2.61 -10.10
C ASP A 182 -6.81 -3.38 -8.79
N GLY A 183 -7.69 -4.33 -8.47
CA GLY A 183 -7.54 -5.18 -7.28
C GLY A 183 -7.92 -4.53 -5.95
N PHE A 184 -8.57 -3.36 -5.95
CA PHE A 184 -9.01 -2.72 -4.71
C PHE A 184 -10.07 -3.56 -3.97
N ILE A 185 -9.82 -3.84 -2.69
CA ILE A 185 -10.72 -4.62 -1.83
C ILE A 185 -11.77 -3.68 -1.22
N MET A 186 -13.05 -4.03 -1.35
CA MET A 186 -14.15 -3.26 -0.78
C MET A 186 -15.04 -4.17 0.08
N ASN A 187 -14.59 -4.42 1.31
CA ASN A 187 -15.42 -4.94 2.38
C ASN A 187 -16.30 -3.81 2.94
N ARG A 188 -17.53 -4.16 3.35
CA ARG A 188 -18.51 -3.25 3.93
C ARG A 188 -18.24 -3.05 5.42
N VAL A 189 -17.11 -2.45 5.77
CA VAL A 189 -16.75 -2.19 7.17
C VAL A 189 -17.31 -0.83 7.60
N THR A 190 -18.10 -0.83 8.67
CA THR A 190 -18.62 0.38 9.32
C THR A 190 -17.93 0.59 10.66
N GLY A 191 -17.56 1.84 10.99
CA GLY A 191 -17.13 2.23 12.33
C GLY A 191 -15.62 2.25 12.61
N ASP A 192 -14.75 2.03 11.63
CA ASP A 192 -13.30 2.22 11.79
C ASP A 192 -12.91 3.66 11.38
N SER A 193 -12.52 4.47 12.35
CA SER A 193 -12.13 5.87 12.14
C SER A 193 -10.79 6.00 11.40
N CYS A 194 -9.86 5.04 11.59
CA CYS A 194 -8.58 5.01 10.90
C CYS A 194 -8.80 4.69 9.43
N GLU A 195 -9.57 3.64 9.14
CA GLU A 195 -9.97 3.26 7.77
C GLU A 195 -10.65 4.43 7.05
N THR A 196 -11.60 5.09 7.73
CA THR A 196 -12.32 6.26 7.19
C THR A 196 -11.36 7.41 6.86
N MET A 197 -10.38 7.67 7.71
CA MET A 197 -9.38 8.72 7.46
C MET A 197 -8.44 8.34 6.31
N LEU A 198 -7.98 7.08 6.26
CA LEU A 198 -7.16 6.58 5.15
C LEU A 198 -7.91 6.71 3.82
N TYR A 199 -9.21 6.42 3.78
CA TYR A 199 -10.04 6.67 2.60
C TYR A 199 -10.08 8.13 2.18
N LYS A 200 -10.24 9.05 3.13
CA LYS A 200 -10.24 10.49 2.82
C LYS A 200 -8.91 10.94 2.23
N ILE A 201 -7.79 10.50 2.81
CA ILE A 201 -6.46 10.81 2.27
C ILE A 201 -6.31 10.20 0.88
N PHE A 202 -6.65 8.92 0.74
CA PHE A 202 -6.55 8.19 -0.51
C PHE A 202 -7.31 8.86 -1.67
N LEU A 203 -8.54 9.31 -1.43
CA LEU A 203 -9.35 10.03 -2.42
C LEU A 203 -8.85 11.45 -2.69
N SER A 204 -8.05 12.01 -1.79
CA SER A 204 -7.56 13.39 -1.91
C SER A 204 -6.16 13.47 -2.55
N ILE A 205 -5.46 12.34 -2.70
CA ILE A 205 -4.16 12.28 -3.38
C ILE A 205 -4.27 12.83 -4.80
N ASP A 206 -3.31 13.66 -5.18
CA ASP A 206 -3.24 14.32 -6.47
C ASP A 206 -1.80 14.41 -6.97
N ALA A 207 -1.58 14.18 -8.27
CA ALA A 207 -0.25 14.20 -8.87
C ALA A 207 0.47 15.57 -8.74
N HIS A 208 -0.28 16.64 -8.50
CA HIS A 208 0.24 18.00 -8.40
C HIS A 208 0.25 18.56 -6.97
N SER A 209 -0.28 17.83 -5.99
CA SER A 209 -0.25 18.24 -4.58
C SER A 209 0.80 17.42 -3.82
N SER A 210 1.68 18.12 -3.11
CA SER A 210 2.65 17.47 -2.24
C SER A 210 1.99 16.93 -0.98
N VAL A 211 2.64 15.94 -0.34
CA VAL A 211 2.15 15.37 0.93
C VAL A 211 1.91 16.43 2.02
N SER A 212 2.75 17.47 2.09
CA SER A 212 2.59 18.59 3.02
C SER A 212 1.35 19.44 2.74
N GLN A 213 1.08 19.75 1.47
CA GLN A 213 -0.12 20.49 1.06
C GLN A 213 -1.38 19.68 1.34
N LEU A 214 -1.37 18.38 0.99
CA LEU A 214 -2.47 17.47 1.29
C LEU A 214 -2.79 17.40 2.79
N ALA A 215 -1.76 17.42 3.65
CA ALA A 215 -1.95 17.47 5.10
C ALA A 215 -2.62 18.77 5.57
N ALA A 216 -2.20 19.91 5.02
CA ALA A 216 -2.80 21.21 5.31
C ALA A 216 -4.28 21.27 4.85
N ASP A 217 -4.58 20.80 3.64
CA ASP A 217 -5.93 20.82 3.07
C ASP A 217 -6.92 19.94 3.86
N LEU A 218 -6.45 18.80 4.35
CA LEU A 218 -7.27 17.88 5.17
C LEU A 218 -7.32 18.29 6.65
N GLY A 219 -6.49 19.23 7.10
CA GLY A 219 -6.36 19.60 8.51
C GLY A 219 -5.82 18.47 9.39
N VAL A 220 -4.94 17.62 8.84
CA VAL A 220 -4.36 16.45 9.52
C VAL A 220 -2.85 16.64 9.64
N GLY A 221 -2.22 16.08 10.68
CA GLY A 221 -0.77 16.19 10.86
C GLY A 221 0.02 15.57 9.70
N THR A 222 1.05 16.28 9.22
CA THR A 222 1.87 15.86 8.07
C THR A 222 2.43 14.45 8.22
N GLN A 223 2.91 14.09 9.41
CA GLN A 223 3.44 12.75 9.67
C GLN A 223 2.39 11.64 9.45
N PHE A 224 1.12 11.90 9.76
CA PHE A 224 0.05 10.94 9.52
C PHE A 224 -0.18 10.73 8.02
N VAL A 225 -0.15 11.81 7.23
CA VAL A 225 -0.28 11.74 5.77
C VAL A 225 0.93 11.06 5.14
N ILE A 226 2.16 11.32 5.63
CA ILE A 226 3.38 10.59 5.22
C ILE A 226 3.21 9.09 5.46
N ASN A 227 2.72 8.70 6.64
CA ASN A 227 2.52 7.29 6.98
C ASN A 227 1.45 6.63 6.10
N ALA A 228 0.35 7.35 5.81
CA ALA A 228 -0.71 6.88 4.91
C ALA A 228 -0.19 6.76 3.46
N ALA A 229 0.55 7.76 2.98
CA ALA A 229 1.21 7.77 1.68
C ALA A 229 2.16 6.57 1.51
N SER A 230 3.01 6.33 2.52
CA SER A 230 3.92 5.17 2.57
C SER A 230 3.16 3.84 2.51
N LEU A 231 2.02 3.74 3.21
CA LEU A 231 1.12 2.59 3.13
C LEU A 231 0.55 2.41 1.72
N PHE A 232 0.00 3.45 1.09
CA PHE A 232 -0.62 3.31 -0.23
C PHE A 232 0.39 2.90 -1.30
N VAL A 233 1.60 3.45 -1.24
CA VAL A 233 2.70 3.05 -2.13
C VAL A 233 3.10 1.60 -1.86
N ARG A 234 3.23 1.20 -0.59
CA ARG A 234 3.50 -0.20 -0.21
C ARG A 234 2.46 -1.17 -0.75
N LEU A 235 1.18 -0.80 -0.69
CA LEU A 235 0.08 -1.65 -1.17
C LEU A 235 -0.03 -1.69 -2.69
N GLY A 236 0.75 -0.87 -3.41
CA GLY A 236 0.68 -0.70 -4.86
C GLY A 236 -0.50 0.16 -5.32
N PHE A 237 -1.16 0.89 -4.41
CA PHE A 237 -2.29 1.76 -4.73
C PHE A 237 -1.88 3.17 -5.16
N ALA A 238 -0.67 3.60 -4.80
CA ALA A 238 -0.15 4.90 -5.18
C ALA A 238 1.27 4.76 -5.72
N GLN A 239 1.66 5.68 -6.60
CA GLN A 239 3.01 5.76 -7.14
C GLN A 239 3.56 7.16 -6.89
N ARG A 240 4.85 7.24 -6.59
CA ARG A 240 5.54 8.53 -6.49
C ARG A 240 5.70 9.10 -7.89
N VAL A 241 5.27 10.33 -8.08
CA VAL A 241 5.52 11.08 -9.31
C VAL A 241 7.01 11.41 -9.32
N GLU A 242 7.75 10.86 -10.28
CA GLU A 242 9.12 11.31 -10.50
C GLU A 242 9.08 12.76 -10.99
N PRO A 243 9.92 13.66 -10.43
CA PRO A 243 10.03 14.99 -11.00
C PRO A 243 10.43 14.85 -12.47
N PRO A 244 9.82 15.62 -13.39
CA PRO A 244 10.20 15.56 -14.80
C PRO A 244 11.71 15.83 -14.90
N PRO A 245 12.45 15.07 -15.73
CA PRO A 245 13.88 15.33 -15.91
C PRO A 245 14.04 16.79 -16.35
N HIS A 246 14.84 17.55 -15.59
CA HIS A 246 15.18 18.94 -15.92
C HIS A 246 15.69 18.99 -17.37
N LYS A 247 14.84 19.45 -18.29
CA LYS A 247 15.32 19.88 -19.60
C LYS A 247 16.16 21.14 -19.36
N PRO A 248 17.43 21.19 -19.80
CA PRO A 248 18.21 22.42 -19.71
C PRO A 248 17.46 23.50 -20.50
N SER A 249 17.27 24.64 -19.85
CA SER A 249 16.68 25.85 -20.42
C SER A 249 17.46 26.28 -21.67
N SER A 250 16.80 26.29 -22.83
CA SER A 250 17.23 27.07 -23.98
C SER A 250 16.28 28.24 -24.15
N GLU A 251 16.83 29.44 -24.00
CA GLU A 251 16.22 30.73 -24.25
C GLU A 251 16.02 30.98 -25.76
N HIS A 252 15.10 31.91 -26.05
CA HIS A 252 14.79 32.59 -27.32
C HIS A 252 13.99 31.77 -28.35
N SER A 253 12.85 32.24 -28.86
CA SER A 253 12.71 33.54 -29.51
C SER A 253 11.25 34.03 -29.46
N GLU A 254 11.09 35.32 -29.21
CA GLU A 254 9.90 36.10 -29.54
C GLU A 254 9.76 36.18 -31.06
N ASP A 255 8.53 36.06 -31.58
CA ASP A 255 8.15 36.77 -32.79
C ASP A 255 6.65 37.10 -32.80
N THR A 256 6.42 38.35 -33.18
CA THR A 256 5.26 39.24 -33.09
C THR A 256 4.11 38.97 -34.09
N ALA A 257 2.88 39.30 -33.64
CA ALA A 257 1.76 39.97 -34.34
C ALA A 257 1.23 39.38 -35.69
N SER A 258 -0.09 39.21 -35.91
CA SER A 258 -1.07 40.29 -35.99
C SER A 258 -2.47 39.79 -36.44
N LEU A 259 -3.52 40.44 -35.91
CA LEU A 259 -4.83 40.83 -36.49
C LEU A 259 -5.75 39.72 -37.08
N ILE A 260 -7.01 39.59 -36.65
CA ILE A 260 -8.18 40.33 -37.20
C ILE A 260 -9.29 40.46 -36.14
N SER A 261 -9.90 41.64 -36.07
CA SER A 261 -11.09 41.99 -35.30
C SER A 261 -12.39 41.96 -36.14
N ASP A 262 -13.51 41.78 -35.41
CA ASP A 262 -14.92 42.15 -35.68
C ASP A 262 -15.88 41.15 -36.37
N PRO A 263 -17.22 41.26 -36.15
CA PRO A 263 -17.97 41.75 -34.98
C PRO A 263 -19.11 40.78 -34.55
N ALA A 264 -19.84 41.17 -33.51
CA ALA A 264 -20.92 40.45 -32.83
C ALA A 264 -22.05 39.88 -33.74
N SER A 265 -22.37 38.61 -33.54
CA SER A 265 -23.74 38.10 -33.72
C SER A 265 -24.17 37.35 -32.46
N ALA A 266 -25.30 37.77 -31.89
CA ALA A 266 -25.89 37.18 -30.71
C ALA A 266 -26.49 35.81 -31.07
N ILE A 267 -25.70 34.76 -30.90
CA ILE A 267 -26.20 33.38 -30.87
C ILE A 267 -26.52 33.09 -29.41
N GLU A 268 -27.78 32.78 -29.10
CA GLU A 268 -28.17 32.17 -27.82
C GLU A 268 -27.45 30.82 -27.68
N THR A 269 -26.22 30.85 -27.17
CA THR A 269 -25.50 29.65 -26.79
C THR A 269 -26.20 29.08 -25.56
N LYS A 270 -26.98 28.01 -25.73
CA LYS A 270 -27.45 27.21 -24.61
C LYS A 270 -26.21 26.72 -23.86
N LYS A 271 -25.95 27.31 -22.69
CA LYS A 271 -24.84 26.90 -21.83
C LYS A 271 -25.29 25.66 -21.06
N VAL A 272 -24.70 24.52 -21.39
CA VAL A 272 -24.89 23.28 -20.63
C VAL A 272 -23.94 23.34 -19.44
N ALA A 273 -24.49 23.32 -18.23
CA ALA A 273 -23.72 23.18 -17.00
C ALA A 273 -23.84 21.73 -16.52
N PHE A 274 -22.70 21.06 -16.35
CA PHE A 274 -22.65 19.75 -15.71
C PHE A 274 -22.41 19.94 -14.22
N ILE A 275 -23.37 19.52 -13.40
CA ILE A 275 -23.17 19.38 -11.96
C ILE A 275 -22.63 17.99 -11.73
N PHE A 276 -21.44 17.93 -11.13
CA PHE A 276 -20.67 16.72 -10.92
C PHE A 276 -20.44 16.53 -9.42
N ASP A 277 -20.77 15.35 -8.90
CA ASP A 277 -20.53 14.97 -7.51
C ASP A 277 -19.30 14.06 -7.47
N SER A 278 -18.18 14.62 -7.02
CA SER A 278 -16.91 13.90 -6.89
C SER A 278 -17.00 12.69 -5.94
N THR A 279 -17.90 12.75 -4.96
CA THR A 279 -18.18 11.65 -4.03
C THR A 279 -18.88 10.50 -4.76
N ILE A 280 -19.92 10.78 -5.56
CA ILE A 280 -20.61 9.75 -6.37
C ILE A 280 -19.64 9.11 -7.35
N THR A 281 -18.78 9.89 -7.98
CA THR A 281 -17.82 9.34 -8.95
C THR A 281 -16.70 8.56 -8.29
N ALA A 282 -16.25 8.95 -7.09
CA ALA A 282 -15.40 8.11 -6.26
C ALA A 282 -16.11 6.79 -5.93
N TYR A 283 -17.38 6.81 -5.53
CA TYR A 283 -18.17 5.59 -5.30
C TYR A 283 -18.32 4.73 -6.57
N LEU A 284 -18.46 5.35 -7.74
CA LEU A 284 -18.55 4.64 -9.02
C LEU A 284 -17.21 4.00 -9.40
N MET A 285 -16.09 4.69 -9.20
CA MET A 285 -14.75 4.12 -9.38
C MET A 285 -14.46 2.95 -8.44
N LEU A 286 -14.96 3.04 -7.21
CA LEU A 286 -14.88 2.00 -6.18
C LEU A 286 -15.90 0.87 -6.41
N GLY A 287 -16.90 1.08 -7.27
CA GLY A 287 -17.94 0.11 -7.60
C GLY A 287 -17.48 -0.96 -8.59
N ASN A 288 -18.22 -2.07 -8.63
CA ASN A 288 -18.00 -3.16 -9.60
C ASN A 288 -18.55 -2.80 -10.99
N LEU A 289 -18.01 -1.74 -11.59
CA LEU A 289 -18.32 -1.32 -12.94
C LEU A 289 -17.46 -2.08 -13.96
N SER A 290 -17.96 -2.22 -15.19
CA SER A 290 -17.16 -2.72 -16.31
C SER A 290 -15.94 -1.82 -16.56
N ALA A 291 -14.84 -2.40 -17.05
CA ALA A 291 -13.57 -1.71 -17.24
C ALA A 291 -13.69 -0.40 -18.05
N ASP A 292 -14.56 -0.41 -19.07
CA ASP A 292 -14.83 0.78 -19.89
C ASP A 292 -15.50 1.89 -19.08
N LEU A 293 -16.45 1.57 -18.20
CA LEU A 293 -17.18 2.57 -17.40
C LEU A 293 -16.33 3.11 -16.24
N LYS A 294 -15.37 2.32 -15.75
CA LYS A 294 -14.38 2.78 -14.77
C LYS A 294 -13.49 3.87 -15.36
N LYS A 295 -13.02 3.69 -16.61
CA LYS A 295 -12.21 4.72 -17.30
C LYS A 295 -12.94 6.06 -17.38
N HIS A 296 -14.24 6.04 -17.71
CA HIS A 296 -15.06 7.25 -17.76
C HIS A 296 -15.25 7.88 -16.38
N SER A 297 -15.38 7.06 -15.33
CA SER A 297 -15.49 7.55 -13.95
C SER A 297 -14.18 8.23 -13.49
N VAL A 298 -13.02 7.62 -13.78
CA VAL A 298 -11.68 8.22 -13.54
C VAL A 298 -11.57 9.57 -14.22
N THR A 299 -11.86 9.64 -15.52
CA THR A 299 -11.81 10.89 -16.28
C THR A 299 -12.74 11.95 -15.71
N MET A 300 -13.97 11.61 -15.31
CA MET A 300 -14.88 12.60 -14.74
C MET A 300 -14.40 13.12 -13.38
N PHE A 301 -13.78 12.28 -12.54
CA PHE A 301 -13.21 12.72 -11.26
C PHE A 301 -11.97 13.62 -11.43
N GLU A 302 -11.07 13.26 -12.34
CA GLU A 302 -9.91 14.09 -12.68
C GLU A 302 -10.35 15.47 -13.21
N VAL A 303 -11.35 15.49 -14.11
CA VAL A 303 -11.91 16.74 -14.64
C VAL A 303 -12.67 17.53 -13.57
N GLY A 304 -13.38 16.85 -12.67
CA GLY A 304 -14.10 17.47 -11.56
C GLY A 304 -13.20 18.10 -10.49
N LYS A 305 -11.97 17.61 -10.32
CA LYS A 305 -10.95 18.24 -9.46
C LYS A 305 -10.47 19.60 -10.00
N LEU A 306 -10.47 19.78 -11.33
CA LEU A 306 -9.90 20.97 -11.98
C LEU A 306 -10.74 22.25 -11.83
N THR A 307 -11.94 22.20 -11.23
CA THR A 307 -12.83 23.36 -11.10
C THR A 307 -12.85 24.01 -9.71
N GLY A 308 -11.99 23.58 -8.78
CA GLY A 308 -11.83 24.22 -7.46
C GLY A 308 -10.99 25.50 -7.43
N LEU A 309 -10.38 25.91 -8.56
CA LEU A 309 -9.60 27.14 -8.68
C LEU A 309 -10.40 28.20 -9.45
N ARG A 310 -11.29 28.90 -8.75
CA ARG A 310 -11.66 30.29 -9.05
C ARG A 310 -12.09 31.01 -7.77
#